data_AF-A0A418SW46-F1
#
_entry.id   AF-A0A418SW46-F1
#
_cell.length_a   1.000
_cell.length_b   1.000
_cell.length_c   1.000
_cell.angle_alpha   90.00
_cell.angle_beta   90.00
_cell.angle_gamma   90.00
#
_symmetry.space_group_name_H-M   'P 1'
#
loop_
_entity.id
_entity.type
_entity.pdbx_description
1 polymer ?
#
loop_
_entity_poly.entity_id
_entity_poly.type
_entity_poly.pdbx_seq_one_letter_code
_entity_poly.pdbx_strand_id
1 'polypeptide(L)'
;MRKPVWLAMVMLTYWLLQPGQAMALTCVEPGPIDQRYETYDGVIVAKVLNVKAGKEEHTIQLEVKQSFKGIEVDRLTILEDRYWEKDSRESKEGEEYLYYLKNIDSHWENQLCSPTVKLSLADAELDYLKDKELQLQPASELSTVEASHAPAATDTTGDDAQSRPIANGSELGQSSDSGMSTSAGLMVGLIAAIAVILVVVLLGMRRRK
;
A
#
# COMPACT_ATOMS: atom_id res chain seq x y z
N MET A 1 20.07 -18.83 -46.54
CA MET A 1 19.93 -19.64 -45.30
C MET A 1 18.64 -20.45 -45.37
N ARG A 2 18.65 -21.71 -44.94
CA ARG A 2 17.46 -22.58 -44.99
C ARG A 2 16.42 -22.04 -44.02
N LYS A 3 15.18 -21.80 -44.49
CA LYS A 3 14.03 -21.33 -43.69
C LYS A 3 13.91 -21.94 -42.27
N PRO A 4 14.14 -23.25 -42.04
CA PRO A 4 14.09 -23.81 -40.68
C PRO A 4 15.20 -23.30 -39.73
N VAL A 5 16.37 -22.93 -40.24
CA VAL A 5 17.48 -22.41 -39.42
C VAL A 5 17.17 -21.01 -38.89
N TRP A 6 16.52 -20.18 -39.72
CA TRP A 6 16.11 -18.84 -39.30
C TRP A 6 15.01 -18.89 -38.24
N LEU A 7 14.04 -19.79 -38.39
CA LEU A 7 12.94 -19.97 -37.44
C LEU A 7 13.46 -20.47 -36.07
N ALA A 8 14.42 -21.40 -36.09
CA ALA A 8 15.08 -21.88 -34.86
C ALA A 8 15.88 -20.75 -34.17
N MET A 9 16.56 -19.89 -34.93
CA MET A 9 17.33 -18.78 -34.39
C MET A 9 16.42 -17.75 -33.70
N VAL A 10 15.28 -17.42 -34.32
CA VAL A 10 14.28 -16.49 -33.75
C VAL A 10 13.66 -17.04 -32.46
N MET A 11 13.30 -18.33 -32.45
CA MET A 11 12.78 -19.00 -31.25
C MET A 11 13.78 -19.01 -30.09
N LEU A 12 15.06 -19.26 -30.38
CA LEU A 12 16.11 -19.25 -29.36
C LEU A 12 16.31 -17.85 -28.77
N THR A 13 16.32 -16.81 -29.62
CA THR A 13 16.41 -15.42 -29.15
C THR A 13 15.19 -15.00 -28.34
N TYR A 14 13.98 -15.44 -28.68
CA TYR A 14 12.76 -15.15 -27.92
C TYR A 14 12.80 -15.78 -26.52
N TRP A 15 13.34 -16.99 -26.40
CA TRP A 15 13.51 -17.65 -25.11
C TRP A 15 14.53 -16.94 -24.23
N LEU A 16 15.65 -16.49 -24.81
CA LEU A 16 16.70 -15.77 -24.08
C LEU A 16 16.28 -14.35 -23.66
N LEU A 17 15.26 -13.76 -24.31
CA LEU A 17 14.74 -12.43 -24.00
C LEU A 17 13.57 -12.44 -23.00
N GLN A 18 13.23 -13.59 -22.40
CA GLN A 18 12.25 -13.62 -21.31
C GLN A 18 12.77 -12.75 -20.15
N PRO A 19 12.05 -11.69 -19.74
CA PRO A 19 12.47 -10.87 -18.61
C PRO A 19 12.55 -11.76 -17.37
N GLY A 20 13.67 -11.71 -16.66
CA GLY A 20 13.83 -12.40 -15.38
C GLY A 20 12.72 -11.97 -14.43
N GLN A 21 12.17 -12.91 -13.66
CA GLN A 21 11.15 -12.60 -12.67
C GLN A 21 11.74 -11.59 -11.67
N ALA A 22 11.19 -10.38 -11.65
CA ALA A 22 11.53 -9.39 -10.65
C ALA A 22 10.95 -9.87 -9.31
N MET A 23 11.82 -10.18 -8.37
CA MET A 23 11.41 -10.48 -7.00
C MET A 23 10.87 -9.18 -6.41
N ALA A 24 9.61 -9.22 -5.96
CA ALA A 24 8.91 -8.07 -5.38
C ALA A 24 9.60 -7.57 -4.09
N LEU A 25 9.34 -6.30 -3.76
CA LEU A 25 9.92 -5.58 -2.62
C LEU A 25 9.89 -6.45 -1.35
N THR A 26 11.07 -6.85 -0.88
CA THR A 26 11.21 -7.33 0.50
C THR A 26 11.56 -6.13 1.34
N CYS A 27 10.70 -5.80 2.31
CA CYS A 27 10.97 -4.72 3.22
C CYS A 27 12.27 -5.01 3.99
N VAL A 28 13.15 -4.01 4.06
CA VAL A 28 14.31 -4.08 4.95
C VAL A 28 13.78 -4.07 6.38
N GLU A 29 14.36 -4.91 7.23
CA GLU A 29 14.02 -4.94 8.65
C GLU A 29 14.16 -3.52 9.23
N PRO A 30 13.13 -2.96 9.87
CA PRO A 30 13.22 -1.64 10.43
C PRO A 30 14.36 -1.58 11.47
N GLY A 31 15.06 -0.46 11.51
CA GLY A 31 16.13 -0.22 12.48
C GLY A 31 15.65 -0.21 13.94
N PRO A 32 16.56 0.06 14.89
CA PRO A 32 16.21 0.15 16.31
C PRO A 32 15.16 1.24 16.57
N ILE A 33 14.42 1.12 17.68
CA ILE A 33 13.22 1.94 17.98
C ILE A 33 13.53 3.44 17.96
N ASP A 34 14.69 3.83 18.48
CA ASP A 34 15.18 5.21 18.48
C ASP A 34 15.35 5.76 17.06
N GLN A 35 15.99 5.00 16.17
CA GLN A 35 16.17 5.41 14.76
C GLN A 35 14.84 5.49 14.03
N ARG A 36 13.91 4.56 14.28
CA ARG A 36 12.55 4.64 13.73
C ARG A 36 11.85 5.91 14.20
N TYR A 37 11.90 6.20 15.50
CA TYR A 37 11.28 7.39 16.07
C TYR A 37 11.83 8.68 15.43
N GLU A 38 13.14 8.75 15.20
CA GLU A 38 13.75 9.91 14.53
C GLU A 38 13.37 10.00 13.05
N THR A 39 13.28 8.86 12.37
CA THR A 39 13.03 8.80 10.92
C THR A 39 11.64 9.27 10.56
N TYR A 40 10.60 8.93 11.34
CA TYR A 40 9.21 9.25 11.00
C TYR A 40 8.76 10.58 11.59
N ASP A 41 7.82 11.24 10.93
CA ASP A 41 7.34 12.57 11.32
C ASP A 41 6.21 12.49 12.35
N GLY A 42 5.43 11.40 12.30
CA GLY A 42 4.33 11.11 13.21
C GLY A 42 4.46 9.74 13.84
N VAL A 43 4.22 9.65 15.16
CA VAL A 43 4.18 8.37 15.89
C VAL A 43 2.97 8.39 16.81
N ILE A 44 1.99 7.52 16.55
CA ILE A 44 0.69 7.56 17.24
C ILE A 44 0.18 6.16 17.54
N VAL A 45 -0.60 6.03 18.62
CA VAL A 45 -1.50 4.89 18.80
C VAL A 45 -2.88 5.33 18.37
N ALA A 46 -3.46 4.61 17.42
CA ALA A 46 -4.75 4.97 16.86
C ALA A 46 -5.62 3.74 16.55
N LYS A 47 -6.92 3.95 16.67
CA LYS A 47 -7.95 3.00 16.26
C LYS A 47 -8.41 3.31 14.85
N VAL A 48 -8.50 2.28 14.01
CA VAL A 48 -9.04 2.42 12.66
C VAL A 48 -10.56 2.53 12.73
N LEU A 49 -11.09 3.69 12.32
CA LEU A 49 -12.53 3.94 12.26
C LEU A 49 -13.13 3.46 10.95
N ASN A 50 -12.47 3.74 9.83
CA ASN A 50 -12.96 3.39 8.50
C ASN A 50 -11.82 3.23 7.50
N VAL A 51 -11.94 2.26 6.61
CA VAL A 51 -11.00 2.00 5.50
C VAL A 51 -11.75 2.17 4.18
N LYS A 52 -11.35 3.16 3.39
CA LYS A 52 -11.89 3.37 2.04
C LYS A 52 -10.88 2.92 1.01
N ALA A 53 -11.14 1.76 0.40
CA ALA A 53 -10.28 1.24 -0.66
C ALA A 53 -10.33 2.13 -1.92
N GLY A 54 -9.17 2.57 -2.39
CA GLY A 54 -9.02 3.33 -3.63
C GLY A 54 -8.19 2.64 -4.70
N LYS A 55 -8.11 3.32 -5.86
CA LYS A 55 -7.23 3.16 -7.05
C LYS A 55 -5.81 2.68 -6.80
N GLU A 56 -5.10 3.50 -6.06
CA GLU A 56 -3.67 3.37 -5.83
C GLU A 56 -3.41 3.28 -4.33
N GLU A 57 -4.22 3.99 -3.54
CA GLU A 57 -4.10 4.09 -2.10
C GLU A 57 -5.45 3.82 -1.42
N HIS A 58 -5.39 3.50 -0.13
CA HIS A 58 -6.50 3.38 0.78
C HIS A 58 -6.53 4.62 1.67
N THR A 59 -7.70 5.24 1.79
CA THR A 59 -7.89 6.34 2.74
C THR A 59 -8.37 5.77 4.07
N ILE A 60 -7.60 5.99 5.12
CA ILE A 60 -7.86 5.44 6.45
C ILE A 60 -8.25 6.58 7.38
N GLN A 61 -9.41 6.45 8.03
CA GLN A 61 -9.82 7.36 9.10
C GLN A 61 -9.45 6.77 10.45
N LEU A 62 -8.76 7.55 11.26
CA LEU A 62 -8.20 7.14 12.54
C LEU A 62 -8.79 7.99 13.67
N GLU A 63 -9.03 7.33 14.80
CA GLU A 63 -9.20 7.96 16.11
C GLU A 63 -7.87 7.83 16.86
N VAL A 64 -7.19 8.96 17.07
CA VAL A 64 -5.90 9.01 17.75
C VAL A 64 -6.15 8.92 19.25
N LYS A 65 -5.58 7.89 19.89
CA LYS A 65 -5.69 7.66 21.33
C LYS A 65 -4.54 8.28 22.09
N GLN A 66 -3.34 8.14 21.53
CA GLN A 66 -2.11 8.70 22.06
C GLN A 66 -1.26 9.19 20.88
N SER A 67 -0.56 10.30 21.08
CA SER A 67 0.44 10.77 20.14
C SER A 67 1.75 10.95 20.85
N PHE A 68 2.83 10.54 20.19
CA PHE A 68 4.19 10.66 20.71
C PHE A 68 5.05 11.57 19.85
N LYS A 69 4.59 11.91 18.63
CA LYS A 69 5.33 12.78 17.72
C LYS A 69 4.40 13.39 16.66
N GLY A 70 4.57 14.67 16.40
CA GLY A 70 4.09 15.40 15.20
C GLY A 70 2.59 15.61 15.05
N ILE A 71 1.74 14.76 15.64
CA ILE A 71 0.28 14.80 15.48
C ILE A 71 -0.35 15.25 16.79
N GLU A 72 -1.13 16.32 16.76
CA GLU A 72 -1.75 16.90 17.97
C GLU A 72 -3.28 16.86 17.93
N VAL A 73 -3.87 16.11 16.99
CA VAL A 73 -5.33 16.02 16.81
C VAL A 73 -5.85 14.63 17.13
N ASP A 74 -7.05 14.57 17.72
CA ASP A 74 -7.74 13.33 18.09
C ASP A 74 -8.32 12.54 16.91
N ARG A 75 -8.42 13.16 15.73
CA ARG A 75 -8.88 12.53 14.49
C ARG A 75 -7.95 12.85 13.34
N LEU A 76 -7.59 11.82 12.60
CA LEU A 76 -6.66 11.91 11.49
C LEU A 76 -7.19 11.14 10.29
N THR A 77 -6.94 11.65 9.09
CA THR A 77 -7.06 10.86 7.87
C THR A 77 -5.67 10.65 7.30
N ILE A 78 -5.32 9.40 7.04
CA ILE A 78 -4.04 9.02 6.44
C ILE A 78 -4.26 8.29 5.12
N LEU A 79 -3.21 8.22 4.31
CA LEU A 79 -3.15 7.41 3.09
C LEU A 79 -2.28 6.18 3.35
N GLU A 80 -2.69 5.03 2.84
CA GLU A 80 -1.96 3.76 2.90
C GLU A 80 -1.87 3.17 1.50
N ASP A 81 -0.69 2.72 1.08
CA ASP A 81 -0.50 2.13 -0.25
C ASP A 81 -1.33 0.83 -0.41
N ARG A 82 -1.96 0.62 -1.57
CA ARG A 82 -2.78 -0.58 -1.84
C ARG A 82 -2.00 -1.90 -1.70
N TYR A 83 -0.71 -1.89 -2.00
CA TYR A 83 0.14 -3.08 -1.96
C TYR A 83 0.67 -3.37 -0.56
N TRP A 84 0.22 -2.63 0.45
CA TRP A 84 0.54 -2.92 1.82
C TRP A 84 0.22 -4.39 2.16
N GLU A 85 1.23 -5.11 2.66
CA GLU A 85 1.17 -6.56 2.76
C GLU A 85 -0.01 -7.04 3.62
N LYS A 86 -0.75 -8.00 3.07
CA LYS A 86 -1.91 -8.67 3.71
C LYS A 86 -1.53 -9.45 4.98
N ASP A 87 -0.24 -9.65 5.22
CA ASP A 87 0.31 -10.45 6.30
C ASP A 87 0.49 -9.62 7.57
N SER A 88 -0.65 -9.24 8.17
CA SER A 88 -0.80 -8.62 9.50
C SER A 88 -0.48 -7.14 9.66
N ARG A 89 -0.01 -6.47 8.61
CA ARG A 89 0.35 -5.05 8.67
C ARG A 89 -0.71 -4.11 8.09
N GLU A 90 -1.63 -4.61 7.28
CA GLU A 90 -2.76 -3.85 6.73
C GLU A 90 -3.64 -3.27 7.84
N SER A 91 -4.04 -2.01 7.67
CA SER A 91 -4.98 -1.33 8.56
C SER A 91 -6.38 -1.93 8.44
N LYS A 92 -6.94 -2.42 9.55
CA LYS A 92 -8.27 -3.07 9.57
C LYS A 92 -9.22 -2.31 10.48
N GLU A 93 -10.43 -2.06 9.98
CA GLU A 93 -11.47 -1.38 10.76
C GLU A 93 -11.69 -2.02 12.14
N GLY A 94 -11.76 -1.18 13.17
CA GLY A 94 -11.97 -1.60 14.56
C GLY A 94 -10.71 -2.01 15.31
N GLU A 95 -9.61 -2.27 14.62
CA GLU A 95 -8.32 -2.64 15.23
C GLU A 95 -7.50 -1.40 15.62
N GLU A 96 -6.53 -1.61 16.51
CA GLU A 96 -5.64 -0.57 17.02
C GLU A 96 -4.19 -0.89 16.66
N TYR A 97 -3.44 0.14 16.28
CA TYR A 97 -2.06 0.03 15.83
C TYR A 97 -1.21 1.16 16.41
N LEU A 98 0.08 0.86 16.56
CA LEU A 98 1.12 1.88 16.66
C LEU A 98 1.57 2.22 15.23
N TYR A 99 1.24 3.43 14.80
CA TYR A 99 1.59 3.93 13.47
C TYR A 99 2.88 4.73 13.50
N TYR A 100 3.71 4.52 12.47
CA TYR A 100 4.85 5.36 12.12
C TYR A 100 4.56 6.01 10.77
N LEU A 101 4.29 7.32 10.80
CA LEU A 101 3.75 8.08 9.67
C LEU A 101 4.76 9.08 9.14
N LYS A 102 4.73 9.27 7.82
CA LYS A 102 5.42 10.36 7.14
C LYS A 102 4.45 11.48 6.83
N ASN A 103 4.94 12.72 6.90
CA ASN A 103 4.23 13.87 6.37
C ASN A 103 4.80 14.21 5.00
N ILE A 104 4.03 13.97 3.93
CA ILE A 104 4.42 14.25 2.55
C ILE A 104 3.41 15.23 1.98
N ASP A 105 3.89 16.37 1.49
CA ASP A 105 3.05 17.40 0.87
C ASP A 105 1.84 17.81 1.75
N SER A 106 2.03 17.88 3.08
CA SER A 106 0.99 18.16 4.09
C SER A 106 -0.05 17.05 4.29
N HIS A 107 0.18 15.86 3.75
CA HIS A 107 -0.63 14.66 3.97
C HIS A 107 0.12 13.64 4.83
N TRP A 108 -0.62 12.93 5.68
CA TRP A 108 -0.06 11.87 6.50
C TRP A 108 -0.16 10.54 5.78
N GLU A 109 0.95 9.83 5.69
CA GLU A 109 1.04 8.57 4.96
C GLU A 109 1.64 7.45 5.81
N ASN A 110 1.02 6.27 5.72
CA ASN A 110 1.62 5.00 6.12
C ASN A 110 2.29 4.39 4.88
N GLN A 111 3.56 4.75 4.64
CA GLN A 111 4.35 4.37 3.45
C GLN A 111 4.84 2.93 3.48
N LEU A 112 4.86 2.24 2.33
CA LEU A 112 5.32 0.84 2.23
C LEU A 112 6.57 0.59 3.10
N CYS A 113 6.53 -0.50 3.87
CA CYS A 113 7.57 -0.89 4.83
C CYS A 113 7.70 0.00 6.08
N SER A 114 6.75 0.88 6.37
CA SER A 114 6.71 1.53 7.68
C SER A 114 6.62 0.47 8.79
N PRO A 115 7.27 0.72 9.95
CA PRO A 115 7.25 -0.18 11.08
C PRO A 115 5.93 -0.14 11.85
N THR A 116 4.81 0.25 11.21
CA THR A 116 3.47 0.12 11.78
C THR A 116 3.21 -1.32 12.20
N VAL A 117 2.68 -1.47 13.42
CA VAL A 117 2.44 -2.76 14.05
C VAL A 117 1.14 -2.73 14.85
N LYS A 118 0.47 -3.87 14.97
CA LYS A 118 -0.69 -4.01 15.85
C LYS A 118 -0.33 -3.64 17.29
N LEU A 119 -1.24 -2.94 17.96
CA LEU A 119 -0.99 -2.46 19.33
C LEU A 119 -0.66 -3.61 20.30
N SER A 120 -1.28 -4.77 20.13
CA SER A 120 -1.03 -5.97 20.93
C SER A 120 0.37 -6.57 20.82
N LEU A 121 1.19 -6.09 19.88
CA LEU A 121 2.57 -6.51 19.66
C LEU A 121 3.57 -5.39 19.90
N ALA A 122 3.12 -4.21 20.34
CA ALA A 122 3.92 -2.98 20.40
C ALA A 122 4.52 -2.70 21.80
N ASP A 123 4.55 -3.68 22.71
CA ASP A 123 4.94 -3.45 24.12
C ASP A 123 6.32 -2.81 24.26
N ALA A 124 7.30 -3.25 23.47
CA ALA A 124 8.67 -2.73 23.51
C ALA A 124 8.74 -1.28 23.02
N GLU A 125 8.02 -0.96 21.94
CA GLU A 125 7.91 0.39 21.42
C GLU A 125 7.19 1.31 22.42
N LEU A 126 6.10 0.86 23.03
CA LEU A 126 5.34 1.67 24.00
C LEU A 126 6.17 2.00 25.25
N ASP A 127 6.99 1.07 25.75
CA ASP A 127 7.88 1.35 26.88
C ASP A 127 8.92 2.44 26.55
N TYR A 128 9.44 2.45 25.31
CA TYR A 128 10.32 3.52 24.83
C TYR A 128 9.60 4.86 24.67
N LEU A 129 8.32 4.84 24.28
CA LEU A 129 7.53 6.03 23.95
C LEU A 129 6.84 6.69 25.16
N LYS A 130 6.72 6.01 26.30
CA LYS A 130 5.93 6.46 27.48
C LYS A 130 6.20 7.89 27.96
N ASP A 131 7.45 8.35 27.85
CA ASP A 131 7.87 9.68 28.31
C ASP A 131 7.82 10.76 27.21
N LYS A 132 7.22 10.44 26.05
CA LYS A 132 7.18 11.29 24.84
C LYS A 132 5.77 11.68 24.43
N GLU A 133 4.77 11.37 25.25
CA GLU A 133 3.37 11.62 24.91
C GLU A 133 3.06 13.13 24.78
N LEU A 134 2.30 13.47 23.75
CA LEU A 134 1.82 14.80 23.41
C LEU A 134 0.34 14.92 23.79
N GLN A 135 -0.09 16.13 24.14
CA GLN A 135 -1.50 16.41 24.42
C GLN A 135 -2.29 16.50 23.12
N LEU A 136 -3.39 15.76 23.04
CA LEU A 136 -4.30 15.79 21.89
C LEU A 136 -5.33 16.92 22.04
N GLN A 137 -5.60 17.59 20.93
CA GLN A 137 -6.62 18.61 20.77
C GLN A 137 -7.79 18.02 19.96
N PRO A 138 -9.03 18.44 20.23
CA PRO A 138 -10.17 18.05 19.40
C PRO A 138 -10.01 18.59 17.98
N ALA A 139 -10.16 17.74 16.96
CA ALA A 139 -10.02 18.16 15.56
C ALA A 139 -10.99 19.29 15.15
N SER A 140 -12.09 19.48 15.87
CA SER A 140 -13.07 20.55 15.62
C SER A 140 -12.56 21.96 15.99
N GLU A 141 -11.55 22.09 16.84
CA GLU A 141 -11.07 23.39 17.33
C GLU A 141 -10.07 24.06 16.37
N LEU A 142 -9.37 23.28 15.55
CA LEU A 142 -8.36 23.78 14.61
C LEU A 142 -8.94 24.58 13.43
N SER A 143 -10.22 24.38 13.07
CA SER A 143 -10.85 25.12 11.95
C SER A 143 -11.33 26.54 12.30
N THR A 144 -11.23 26.98 13.57
CA THR A 144 -11.87 28.24 14.00
C THR A 144 -10.89 29.40 14.20
N VAL A 145 -9.57 29.15 14.23
CA VAL A 145 -8.58 30.21 14.55
C VAL A 145 -8.21 31.08 13.34
N GLU A 146 -8.41 30.61 12.10
CA GLU A 146 -7.99 31.35 10.89
C GLU A 146 -9.05 32.31 10.31
N ALA A 147 -10.21 32.48 10.97
CA ALA A 147 -11.30 33.33 10.49
C ALA A 147 -11.51 34.63 11.31
N SER A 148 -10.64 34.98 12.26
CA SER A 148 -10.87 36.10 13.19
C SER A 148 -9.88 37.28 13.09
N HIS A 149 -9.28 37.51 11.92
CA HIS A 149 -8.60 38.79 11.62
C HIS A 149 -8.91 39.25 10.19
N ALA A 150 -10.14 39.72 9.97
CA ALA A 150 -10.46 40.62 8.86
C ALA A 150 -11.23 41.84 9.42
N PRO A 151 -10.82 43.07 9.12
CA PRO A 151 -11.46 44.27 9.63
C PRO A 151 -12.84 44.45 9.00
N ALA A 152 -13.77 44.88 9.85
CA ALA A 152 -15.12 45.28 9.50
C ALA A 152 -15.14 46.33 8.38
N ALA A 153 -15.98 46.13 7.35
CA ALA A 153 -16.92 47.14 6.86
C ALA A 153 -17.86 46.60 5.75
N THR A 154 -19.16 46.95 5.91
CA THR A 154 -20.19 47.21 4.88
C THR A 154 -20.96 46.03 4.26
N ASP A 155 -22.10 45.71 4.88
CA ASP A 155 -23.47 45.95 4.38
C ASP A 155 -23.68 45.93 2.85
N THR A 156 -24.40 44.92 2.33
CA THR A 156 -25.54 45.09 1.39
C THR A 156 -26.34 43.77 1.28
N THR A 157 -27.61 43.87 1.68
CA THR A 157 -28.84 43.16 1.28
C THR A 157 -28.82 42.35 -0.04
N GLY A 158 -29.44 41.15 -0.02
CA GLY A 158 -29.94 40.50 -1.24
C GLY A 158 -30.27 39.01 -1.10
N ASP A 159 -31.55 38.72 -0.83
CA ASP A 159 -32.38 37.57 -1.20
C ASP A 159 -31.75 36.38 -1.98
N ASP A 160 -31.94 35.14 -1.49
CA ASP A 160 -33.00 34.23 -1.97
C ASP A 160 -32.81 32.78 -1.48
N ALA A 161 -33.93 32.15 -1.16
CA ALA A 161 -34.06 30.77 -0.71
C ALA A 161 -34.17 29.80 -1.90
N GLN A 162 -33.49 28.64 -1.85
CA GLN A 162 -34.11 27.40 -2.35
C GLN A 162 -33.46 26.10 -1.83
N SER A 163 -34.34 25.18 -1.44
CA SER A 163 -34.13 23.88 -0.82
C SER A 163 -33.56 22.78 -1.73
N ARG A 164 -32.78 21.86 -1.10
CA ARG A 164 -32.72 20.35 -1.17
C ARG A 164 -33.38 19.60 -2.36
N PRO A 165 -32.99 18.33 -2.72
CA PRO A 165 -32.40 17.29 -1.86
C PRO A 165 -31.33 16.33 -2.48
N ILE A 166 -30.89 15.46 -1.59
CA ILE A 166 -30.04 14.25 -1.63
C ILE A 166 -30.49 13.19 -2.66
N ALA A 167 -29.54 12.48 -3.27
CA ALA A 167 -29.76 11.13 -3.82
C ALA A 167 -28.57 10.21 -3.51
N ASN A 168 -28.85 9.15 -2.74
CA ASN A 168 -28.04 7.98 -2.49
C ASN A 168 -27.90 7.11 -3.76
N GLY A 169 -26.78 6.40 -3.87
CA GLY A 169 -26.60 5.28 -4.80
C GLY A 169 -25.68 4.22 -4.20
N SER A 170 -26.29 3.14 -3.70
CA SER A 170 -25.66 1.91 -3.23
C SER A 170 -25.56 0.89 -4.38
N GLU A 171 -24.43 0.21 -4.54
CA GLU A 171 -24.31 -1.14 -5.16
C GLU A 171 -23.00 -1.76 -4.61
N LEU A 172 -23.06 -2.72 -3.68
CA LEU A 172 -22.95 -4.18 -3.92
C LEU A 172 -22.04 -4.52 -5.11
N GLY A 173 -20.89 -5.16 -4.96
CA GLY A 173 -20.66 -6.38 -4.21
C GLY A 173 -20.46 -7.52 -5.22
N GLN A 174 -19.21 -7.85 -5.54
CA GLN A 174 -18.91 -9.11 -6.23
C GLN A 174 -17.53 -9.63 -5.85
N SER A 175 -17.56 -10.64 -4.99
CA SER A 175 -16.49 -11.58 -4.70
C SER A 175 -16.22 -12.44 -5.94
N SER A 176 -14.95 -12.63 -6.28
CA SER A 176 -14.53 -13.74 -7.15
C SER A 176 -13.25 -14.31 -6.61
N ASP A 177 -13.45 -15.37 -5.83
CA ASP A 177 -12.51 -16.40 -5.46
C ASP A 177 -11.89 -17.01 -6.73
N SER A 178 -10.57 -17.18 -6.74
CA SER A 178 -9.95 -18.33 -7.41
C SER A 178 -8.49 -18.47 -6.95
N GLY A 179 -8.30 -19.27 -5.91
CA GLY A 179 -7.02 -19.91 -5.64
C GLY A 179 -6.72 -20.94 -6.72
N MET A 180 -5.52 -20.89 -7.28
CA MET A 180 -4.98 -22.01 -8.06
C MET A 180 -3.52 -22.26 -7.70
N SER A 181 -3.35 -23.23 -6.82
CA SER A 181 -2.08 -23.87 -6.49
C SER A 181 -1.57 -24.67 -7.70
N THR A 182 -0.34 -24.41 -8.16
CA THR A 182 0.34 -25.26 -9.16
C THR A 182 1.85 -25.37 -8.87
N SER A 183 2.20 -26.19 -7.87
CA SER A 183 3.56 -26.68 -7.66
C SER A 183 3.81 -27.98 -8.45
N ALA A 184 3.88 -27.90 -9.78
CA ALA A 184 4.30 -29.04 -10.63
C ALA A 184 4.84 -28.68 -12.03
N GLY A 185 5.24 -27.43 -12.29
CA GLY A 185 5.56 -26.96 -13.65
C GLY A 185 6.97 -27.27 -14.18
N LEU A 186 7.93 -27.65 -13.33
CA LEU A 186 9.35 -27.66 -13.73
C LEU A 186 9.85 -28.95 -14.42
N MET A 187 9.10 -30.05 -14.37
CA MET A 187 9.55 -31.32 -14.98
C MET A 187 9.08 -31.53 -16.43
N VAL A 188 8.06 -30.81 -16.92
CA VAL A 188 7.51 -31.03 -18.27
C VAL A 188 8.33 -30.33 -19.36
N GLY A 189 8.94 -29.18 -19.04
CA GLY A 189 9.70 -28.39 -20.02
C GLY A 189 10.98 -29.09 -20.53
N LEU A 190 11.64 -29.86 -19.66
CA LEU A 190 12.93 -30.49 -19.99
C LEU A 190 12.77 -31.64 -20.99
N ILE A 191 11.67 -32.39 -20.90
CA ILE A 191 11.36 -33.53 -21.79
C ILE A 191 11.04 -33.03 -23.21
N ALA A 192 10.31 -31.93 -23.34
CA ALA A 192 9.98 -31.34 -24.64
C ALA A 192 11.23 -30.84 -25.39
N ALA A 193 12.18 -30.21 -24.69
CA ALA A 193 13.41 -29.72 -25.29
C ALA A 193 14.29 -30.85 -25.85
N ILE A 194 14.42 -31.96 -25.11
CA ILE A 194 15.20 -33.13 -25.53
C ILE A 194 14.58 -33.80 -26.78
N ALA A 195 13.26 -33.91 -26.83
CA ALA A 195 12.56 -34.49 -27.98
C ALA A 195 12.80 -33.69 -29.27
N VAL A 196 12.78 -32.36 -29.20
CA VAL A 196 13.04 -31.49 -30.37
C VAL A 196 14.48 -31.65 -30.86
N ILE A 197 15.47 -31.69 -29.94
CA ILE A 197 16.88 -31.87 -30.31
C ILE A 197 17.08 -33.23 -31.02
N LEU A 198 16.49 -34.30 -30.49
CA LEU A 198 16.60 -35.64 -31.09
C LEU A 198 15.99 -35.69 -32.50
N VAL A 199 14.83 -35.08 -32.72
CA VAL A 199 14.20 -35.03 -34.06
C VAL A 199 15.08 -34.25 -35.05
N VAL A 200 15.67 -33.13 -34.64
CA VAL A 200 16.57 -32.35 -35.50
C VAL A 200 17.83 -33.13 -35.86
N VAL A 201 18.44 -33.84 -34.90
CA VAL A 201 19.62 -34.68 -35.13
C VAL A 201 19.28 -35.83 -36.10
N LEU A 202 18.16 -36.53 -35.88
CA LEU A 202 17.73 -37.64 -36.73
C LEU A 202 17.43 -37.19 -38.17
N LEU A 203 16.75 -36.05 -38.34
CA LEU A 203 16.50 -35.46 -39.66
C LEU A 203 17.79 -34.98 -40.35
N GLY A 204 18.76 -34.49 -39.57
CA GLY A 204 20.08 -34.11 -40.05
C GLY A 204 20.90 -35.29 -40.56
N MET A 205 20.87 -36.41 -39.83
CA MET A 205 21.57 -37.65 -40.22
C MET A 205 20.93 -38.30 -41.46
N ARG A 206 19.60 -38.27 -41.58
CA ARG A 206 18.88 -38.84 -42.73
C ARG A 206 19.14 -38.10 -44.04
N ARG A 207 19.57 -36.83 -43.99
CA ARG A 207 19.94 -36.03 -45.18
C ARG A 207 21.39 -36.20 -45.61
N ARG A 208 22.23 -36.91 -44.85
CA ARG A 208 23.65 -37.16 -45.16
C ARG A 208 23.93 -38.55 -45.74
N LYS A 209 22.93 -39.43 -45.77
CA LYS A 209 22.94 -40.66 -46.59
C LYS A 209 22.23 -40.38 -47.90
#